data_AF-A0A1G6HDY1-F1
#
_entry.id   AF-A0A1G6HDY1-F1
#
_cell.length_a   1.000
_cell.length_b   1.000
_cell.length_c   1.000
_cell.angle_alpha   90.00
_cell.angle_beta   90.00
_cell.angle_gamma   90.00
#
_symmetry.space_group_name_H-M   'P 1'
#
loop_
_entity.id
_entity.type
_entity.pdbx_description
1 polymer ?
#
loop_
_entity_poly.entity_id
_entity_poly.type
_entity_poly.pdbx_seq_one_letter_code
_entity_poly.pdbx_strand_id
1 'polypeptide(L)'
;MFRNLDVEAFKNENKLKFNKTDFEIQQIAQQQMSQEIFRLTNEQFNIEYERMFHEQYIIILIIAIIRWKYSKKSIYTKIYTYFEMNQKYLGLMSVRDANLAYAIFSNKSNFFGKIQKNSDELVRKMKAMAWDIFHFRYLEKASTFSLSKNADYFFPALCSFDDEFVKLIDFYKLSGLVYNKEDSDIYPFYAFGMDDMVELSDKHKMQIQEAFFTSDAIIERQNTCENKRMRFNQSVLELEEEFFNLI
;
A
#
# COMPACT_ATOMS: atom_id res chain seq x y z
N MET A 1 -4.80 3.03 23.32
CA MET A 1 -3.98 4.12 23.92
C MET A 1 -4.83 5.16 24.65
N PHE A 2 -5.82 5.78 24.00
CA PHE A 2 -6.62 6.87 24.60
C PHE A 2 -7.58 6.47 25.75
N ARG A 3 -7.94 5.18 25.90
CA ARG A 3 -8.79 4.71 27.02
C ARG A 3 -8.12 4.85 28.39
N ASN A 4 -6.79 4.93 28.46
CA ASN A 4 -6.07 5.12 29.71
C ASN A 4 -5.66 6.58 29.92
N LEU A 5 -5.99 7.50 29.01
CA LEU A 5 -5.68 8.91 29.20
C LEU A 5 -6.50 9.42 30.39
N ASP A 6 -5.84 10.06 31.33
CA ASP A 6 -6.50 10.81 32.39
C ASP A 6 -7.11 12.08 31.77
N VAL A 7 -8.36 11.95 31.34
CA VAL A 7 -9.11 13.02 30.65
C VAL A 7 -9.29 14.23 31.56
N GLU A 8 -9.38 14.03 32.89
CA GLU A 8 -9.51 15.14 33.83
C GLU A 8 -8.20 15.89 34.01
N ALA A 9 -7.08 15.19 34.17
CA ALA A 9 -5.76 15.83 34.22
C ALA A 9 -5.43 16.57 32.91
N PHE A 10 -5.83 16.01 31.76
CA PHE A 10 -5.65 16.68 30.48
C PHE A 10 -6.51 17.95 30.36
N LYS A 11 -7.79 17.90 30.75
CA LYS A 11 -8.69 19.06 30.67
C LYS A 11 -8.34 20.17 31.66
N ASN A 12 -7.94 19.82 32.87
CA ASN A 12 -7.78 20.77 33.98
C ASN A 12 -6.34 21.28 34.12
N GLU A 13 -5.35 20.46 33.80
CA GLU A 13 -3.92 20.80 33.96
C GLU A 13 -3.16 20.92 32.63
N ASN A 14 -3.81 20.58 31.51
CA ASN A 14 -3.17 20.46 30.19
C ASN A 14 -1.95 19.50 30.19
N LYS A 15 -1.99 18.48 31.06
CA LYS A 15 -0.94 17.47 31.20
C LYS A 15 -1.41 16.12 30.66
N LEU A 16 -0.59 15.48 29.85
CA LEU A 16 -0.80 14.09 29.46
C LEU A 16 -0.41 13.18 30.63
N LYS A 17 -1.42 12.58 31.28
CA LYS A 17 -1.25 11.50 32.26
C LYS A 17 -2.01 10.27 31.80
N PHE A 18 -1.49 9.10 32.15
CA PHE A 18 -2.15 7.84 31.88
C PHE A 18 -2.44 7.08 33.18
N ASN A 19 -3.59 6.43 33.25
CA ASN A 19 -4.06 5.64 34.39
C ASN A 19 -3.32 4.30 34.55
N LYS A 20 -2.30 4.03 33.72
CA LYS A 20 -1.45 2.85 33.78
C LYS A 20 -0.02 3.29 34.01
N THR A 21 0.69 2.52 34.83
CA THR A 21 2.13 2.69 35.05
C THR A 21 2.93 2.27 33.81
N ASP A 22 4.15 2.79 33.67
CA ASP A 22 5.06 2.40 32.58
C ASP A 22 5.32 0.89 32.55
N PHE A 23 5.39 0.25 33.72
CA PHE A 23 5.56 -1.19 33.83
C PHE A 23 4.38 -1.97 33.24
N GLU A 24 3.14 -1.56 33.54
CA GLU A 24 1.95 -2.19 32.97
C GLU A 24 1.87 -1.99 31.45
N ILE A 25 2.26 -0.79 30.97
CA ILE A 25 2.33 -0.50 29.54
C ILE A 25 3.36 -1.42 28.87
N GLN A 26 4.55 -1.58 29.47
CA GLN A 26 5.59 -2.47 28.97
C GLN A 26 5.16 -3.94 28.96
N GLN A 27 4.49 -4.42 30.01
CA GLN A 27 3.97 -5.79 30.05
C GLN A 27 2.94 -6.05 28.95
N ILE A 28 2.01 -5.12 28.74
CA ILE A 28 1.01 -5.24 27.67
C ILE A 28 1.68 -5.25 26.31
N ALA A 29 2.64 -4.35 26.09
CA ALA A 29 3.40 -4.29 24.83
C ALA A 29 4.18 -5.58 24.58
N GLN A 30 4.87 -6.13 25.59
CA GLN A 30 5.60 -7.40 25.48
C GLN A 30 4.66 -8.58 25.21
N GLN A 31 3.51 -8.66 25.88
CA GLN A 31 2.54 -9.72 25.62
C GLN A 31 2.00 -9.66 24.20
N GLN A 32 1.67 -8.46 23.70
CA GLN A 32 1.23 -8.27 22.32
C GLN A 32 2.34 -8.63 21.33
N MET A 33 3.58 -8.18 21.57
CA MET A 33 4.72 -8.49 20.71
C MET A 33 5.02 -9.99 20.68
N SER A 34 4.92 -10.68 21.83
CA SER A 34 5.06 -12.14 21.89
C SER A 34 3.97 -12.88 21.13
N GLN A 35 2.73 -12.38 21.13
CA GLN A 35 1.64 -12.97 20.35
C GLN A 35 1.86 -12.79 18.85
N GLU A 36 2.34 -11.63 18.41
CA GLU A 36 2.69 -11.41 17.00
C GLU A 36 3.91 -12.26 16.58
N ILE A 37 4.95 -12.38 17.42
CA ILE A 37 6.08 -13.29 17.16
C ILE A 37 5.60 -14.74 17.04
N PHE A 38 4.65 -15.17 17.89
CA PHE A 38 4.04 -16.49 17.77
C PHE A 38 3.20 -16.64 16.49
N ARG A 39 2.54 -15.58 16.01
CA ARG A 39 1.84 -15.61 14.71
C ARG A 39 2.81 -15.78 13.54
N LEU A 40 4.03 -15.27 13.63
CA LEU A 40 5.07 -15.49 12.62
C LEU A 40 5.51 -16.96 12.52
N THR A 41 5.17 -17.82 13.48
CA THR A 41 5.39 -19.28 13.34
C THR A 41 4.26 -19.97 12.55
N ASN A 42 3.19 -19.26 12.19
CA ASN A 42 2.12 -19.78 11.36
C ASN A 42 2.49 -19.67 9.88
N GLU A 43 2.68 -20.83 9.24
CA GLU A 43 3.08 -20.93 7.83
C GLU A 43 2.09 -20.26 6.87
N GLN A 44 0.78 -20.43 7.09
CA GLN A 44 -0.25 -19.82 6.26
C GLN A 44 -0.23 -18.29 6.36
N PHE A 45 0.01 -17.76 7.57
CA PHE A 45 0.16 -16.32 7.77
C PHE A 45 1.36 -15.78 6.99
N ASN A 46 2.51 -16.47 7.06
CA ASN A 46 3.72 -16.06 6.34
C ASN A 46 3.54 -16.08 4.82
N ILE A 47 2.86 -17.09 4.27
CA ILE A 47 2.56 -17.16 2.83
C ILE A 47 1.72 -15.95 2.39
N GLU A 48 0.68 -15.61 3.13
CA GLU A 48 -0.15 -14.44 2.80
C GLU A 48 0.61 -13.12 2.97
N TYR A 49 1.44 -13.01 4.00
CA TYR A 49 2.28 -11.84 4.24
C TYR A 49 3.30 -11.63 3.11
N GLU A 50 3.97 -12.70 2.68
CA GLU A 50 4.90 -12.69 1.55
C GLU A 50 4.19 -12.32 0.24
N ARG A 51 2.98 -12.85 0.00
CA ARG A 51 2.17 -12.49 -1.18
C ARG A 51 1.83 -11.01 -1.20
N MET A 52 1.39 -10.45 -0.07
CA MET A 52 1.07 -9.03 0.03
C MET A 52 2.31 -8.14 -0.18
N PHE A 53 3.48 -8.57 0.31
CA PHE A 53 4.76 -7.91 0.02
C PHE A 53 5.09 -7.96 -1.48
N HIS A 54 5.02 -9.15 -2.10
CA HIS A 54 5.30 -9.30 -3.52
C HIS A 54 4.36 -8.49 -4.41
N GLU A 55 3.09 -8.35 -4.03
CA GLU A 55 2.16 -7.43 -4.70
C GLU A 55 2.73 -6.00 -4.74
N GLN A 56 3.20 -5.47 -3.61
CA GLN A 56 3.78 -4.11 -3.57
C GLN A 56 5.09 -4.04 -4.34
N TYR A 57 5.91 -5.09 -4.26
CA TYR A 57 7.20 -5.10 -4.94
C TYR A 57 7.04 -5.13 -6.47
N ILE A 58 6.08 -5.90 -6.98
CA ILE A 58 5.73 -5.91 -8.40
C ILE A 58 5.24 -4.52 -8.84
N ILE A 59 4.39 -3.84 -8.06
CA ILE A 59 3.94 -2.47 -8.36
C ILE A 59 5.14 -1.51 -8.47
N ILE A 60 6.07 -1.57 -7.52
CA ILE A 60 7.29 -0.75 -7.53
C ILE A 60 8.13 -1.02 -8.79
N LEU A 61 8.35 -2.29 -9.14
CA LEU A 61 9.08 -2.67 -10.35
C LEU A 61 8.40 -2.16 -11.63
N ILE A 62 7.08 -2.32 -11.75
CA ILE A 62 6.28 -1.81 -12.87
C ILE A 62 6.47 -0.30 -13.00
N ILE A 63 6.31 0.45 -11.91
CA ILE A 63 6.48 1.91 -11.92
C ILE A 63 7.90 2.29 -12.34
N ALA A 64 8.92 1.61 -11.82
CA ALA A 64 10.32 1.88 -12.13
C ALA A 64 10.66 1.61 -13.60
N ILE A 65 10.23 0.46 -14.13
CA ILE A 65 10.36 0.09 -15.55
C ILE A 65 9.70 1.15 -16.42
N ILE A 66 8.46 1.55 -16.11
CA ILE A 66 7.72 2.53 -16.90
C ILE A 66 8.41 3.89 -16.87
N ARG A 67 8.86 4.33 -15.70
CA ARG A 67 9.56 5.61 -15.50
C ARG A 67 10.77 5.72 -16.42
N TRP A 68 11.55 4.65 -16.56
CA TRP A 68 12.79 4.67 -17.35
C TRP A 68 12.58 4.34 -18.83
N LYS A 69 11.92 3.22 -19.13
CA LYS A 69 11.68 2.75 -20.51
C LYS A 69 10.81 3.71 -21.31
N TYR A 70 9.84 4.35 -20.65
CA TYR A 70 8.89 5.26 -21.29
C TYR A 70 9.09 6.72 -20.87
N SER A 71 10.29 7.10 -20.40
CA SER A 71 10.61 8.44 -19.89
C SER A 71 10.12 9.59 -20.80
N LYS A 72 10.27 9.44 -22.12
CA LYS A 72 9.88 10.41 -23.16
C LYS A 72 8.42 10.32 -23.63
N LYS A 73 7.61 9.39 -23.11
CA LYS A 73 6.19 9.24 -23.47
C LYS A 73 5.30 10.14 -22.62
N SER A 74 4.09 10.37 -23.13
CA SER A 74 3.06 11.13 -22.41
C SER A 74 2.65 10.42 -21.11
N ILE A 75 2.11 11.20 -20.18
CA ILE A 75 1.56 10.69 -18.92
C ILE A 75 0.45 9.66 -19.17
N TYR A 76 -0.41 9.90 -20.18
CA TYR A 76 -1.44 8.95 -20.60
C TYR A 76 -0.85 7.60 -20.97
N THR A 77 0.16 7.57 -21.84
CA THR A 77 0.81 6.31 -22.23
C THR A 77 1.39 5.59 -21.01
N LYS A 78 2.06 6.32 -20.10
CA LYS A 78 2.64 5.72 -18.89
C LYS A 78 1.57 5.12 -17.97
N ILE A 79 0.45 5.82 -17.74
CA ILE A 79 -0.65 5.34 -16.89
C ILE A 79 -1.42 4.19 -17.55
N TYR A 80 -1.66 4.26 -18.85
CA TYR A 80 -2.28 3.16 -19.59
C TYR A 80 -1.42 1.90 -19.51
N THR A 81 -0.12 2.01 -19.79
CA THR A 81 0.83 0.90 -19.66
C THR A 81 0.94 0.39 -18.22
N TYR A 82 0.81 1.26 -17.21
CA TYR A 82 0.72 0.83 -15.81
C TYR A 82 -0.47 -0.11 -15.59
N PHE A 83 -1.66 0.23 -16.09
CA PHE A 83 -2.83 -0.66 -15.98
C PHE A 83 -2.65 -1.97 -16.77
N GLU A 84 -2.09 -1.92 -17.98
CA GLU A 84 -1.78 -3.12 -18.77
C GLU A 84 -0.84 -4.07 -18.01
N MET A 85 0.24 -3.53 -17.42
CA MET A 85 1.19 -4.33 -16.64
C MET A 85 0.55 -4.89 -15.36
N ASN A 86 -0.29 -4.12 -14.67
CA ASN A 86 -1.02 -4.63 -13.51
C ASN A 86 -1.97 -5.78 -13.88
N GLN A 87 -2.71 -5.68 -14.99
CA GLN A 87 -3.53 -6.80 -15.47
C GLN A 87 -2.67 -8.01 -15.82
N LYS A 88 -1.52 -7.80 -16.48
CA LYS A 88 -0.61 -8.86 -16.89
C LYS A 88 -0.01 -9.61 -15.69
N TYR A 89 0.50 -8.90 -14.69
CA TYR A 89 1.31 -9.48 -13.60
C TYR A 89 0.55 -9.71 -12.30
N LEU A 90 -0.40 -8.84 -11.96
CA LEU A 90 -1.14 -8.93 -10.69
C LEU A 90 -2.55 -9.49 -10.85
N GLY A 91 -3.23 -9.18 -11.97
CA GLY A 91 -4.67 -9.42 -12.10
C GLY A 91 -5.50 -8.59 -11.11
N LEU A 92 -4.91 -7.54 -10.53
CA LEU A 92 -5.52 -6.62 -9.57
C LEU A 92 -5.32 -5.19 -10.06
N MET A 93 -6.30 -4.33 -9.78
CA MET A 93 -6.20 -2.91 -10.09
C MET A 93 -6.59 -2.09 -8.88
N SER A 94 -5.73 -1.14 -8.56
CA SER A 94 -5.87 -0.25 -7.43
C SER A 94 -5.70 1.18 -7.94
N VAL A 95 -6.78 1.96 -7.90
CA VAL A 95 -6.77 3.38 -8.29
C VAL A 95 -5.77 4.15 -7.41
N ARG A 96 -5.61 3.74 -6.16
CA ARG A 96 -4.63 4.32 -5.23
C ARG A 96 -3.19 4.08 -5.67
N ASP A 97 -2.84 2.85 -6.04
CA ASP A 97 -1.48 2.58 -6.53
C ASP A 97 -1.24 3.26 -7.89
N ALA A 98 -2.31 3.47 -8.67
CA ALA A 98 -2.26 4.32 -9.86
C ALA A 98 -2.02 5.80 -9.52
N ASN A 99 -2.53 6.33 -8.41
CA ASN A 99 -2.21 7.69 -7.94
C ASN A 99 -0.73 7.84 -7.60
N LEU A 100 -0.12 6.83 -6.94
CA LEU A 100 1.32 6.82 -6.70
C LEU A 100 2.09 6.83 -8.03
N ALA A 101 1.74 5.94 -8.95
CA ALA A 101 2.35 5.88 -10.28
C ALA A 101 2.24 7.23 -11.01
N TYR A 102 1.04 7.84 -11.00
CA TYR A 102 0.77 9.15 -11.57
C TYR A 102 1.62 10.25 -10.94
N ALA A 103 1.73 10.30 -9.61
CA ALA A 103 2.55 11.28 -8.93
C ALA A 103 4.02 11.18 -9.34
N ILE A 104 4.54 9.96 -9.50
CA ILE A 104 5.91 9.71 -9.92
C ILE A 104 6.14 10.08 -11.38
N PHE A 105 5.23 9.69 -12.27
CA PHE A 105 5.34 9.97 -13.71
C PHE A 105 5.16 11.45 -14.05
N SER A 106 4.40 12.18 -13.22
CA SER A 106 4.18 13.63 -13.32
C SER A 106 5.20 14.46 -12.55
N ASN A 107 6.24 13.83 -11.97
CA ASN A 107 7.26 14.47 -11.12
C ASN A 107 6.70 15.26 -9.91
N LYS A 108 5.52 14.87 -9.41
CA LYS A 108 4.91 15.40 -8.18
C LYS A 108 5.47 14.72 -6.91
N SER A 109 6.21 13.62 -7.07
CA SER A 109 6.87 12.90 -5.98
C SER A 109 8.30 12.50 -6.36
N ASN A 110 9.21 12.68 -5.40
CA ASN A 110 10.60 12.23 -5.47
C ASN A 110 10.81 10.89 -4.77
N PHE A 111 9.75 10.08 -4.58
CA PHE A 111 9.85 8.77 -3.94
C PHE A 111 10.93 7.88 -4.59
N PHE A 112 11.03 7.91 -5.93
CA PHE A 112 12.09 7.23 -6.69
C PHE A 112 13.40 8.03 -6.83
N GLY A 113 13.52 9.22 -6.24
CA GLY A 113 14.71 10.06 -6.29
C GLY A 113 15.94 9.43 -5.64
N LYS A 114 15.73 8.50 -4.69
CA LYS A 114 16.79 7.70 -4.05
C LYS A 114 17.30 6.54 -4.94
N ILE A 115 16.60 6.23 -6.03
CA ILE A 115 16.93 5.17 -7.00
C ILE A 115 17.74 5.80 -8.14
N GLN A 116 19.07 5.70 -8.03
CA GLN A 116 20.00 6.11 -9.08
C GLN A 116 20.31 4.92 -10.00
N LYS A 117 20.39 5.19 -11.30
CA LYS A 117 20.82 4.20 -12.30
C LYS A 117 22.21 3.69 -11.92
N ASN A 118 22.47 2.39 -12.08
CA ASN A 118 23.76 1.75 -11.81
C ASN A 118 24.22 1.74 -10.34
N SER A 119 23.29 1.81 -9.37
CA SER A 119 23.59 1.57 -7.96
C SER A 119 23.57 0.08 -7.65
N ASP A 120 24.62 -0.47 -7.04
CA ASP A 120 24.66 -1.89 -6.63
C ASP A 120 23.55 -2.25 -5.61
N GLU A 121 23.01 -1.26 -4.92
CA GLU A 121 21.95 -1.44 -3.92
C GLU A 121 20.52 -1.29 -4.46
N LEU A 122 20.33 -1.24 -5.78
CA LEU A 122 19.06 -0.86 -6.39
C LEU A 122 17.89 -1.76 -5.97
N VAL A 123 18.07 -3.07 -6.05
CA VAL A 123 17.07 -4.07 -5.62
C VAL A 123 16.76 -3.93 -4.14
N ARG A 124 17.79 -3.76 -3.29
CA ARG A 124 17.61 -3.57 -1.85
C ARG A 124 16.75 -2.34 -1.56
N LYS A 125 17.01 -1.23 -2.25
CA LYS A 125 16.25 0.02 -2.10
C LYS A 125 14.81 -0.13 -2.59
N MET A 126 14.57 -0.82 -3.71
CA MET A 126 13.21 -1.07 -4.20
C MET A 126 12.41 -1.99 -3.27
N LYS A 127 13.04 -3.03 -2.70
CA LYS A 127 12.40 -3.88 -1.69
C LYS A 127 12.09 -3.10 -0.42
N ALA A 128 12.96 -2.19 0.02
CA ALA A 128 12.68 -1.30 1.14
C ALA A 128 11.47 -0.38 0.85
N MET A 129 11.38 0.21 -0.35
CA MET A 129 10.23 1.00 -0.76
C MET A 129 8.93 0.17 -0.81
N ALA A 130 9.00 -1.08 -1.26
CA ALA A 130 7.86 -1.98 -1.24
C ALA A 130 7.42 -2.32 0.19
N TRP A 131 8.37 -2.49 1.12
CA TRP A 131 8.08 -2.62 2.55
C TRP A 131 7.36 -1.38 3.10
N ASP A 132 7.80 -0.18 2.74
CA ASP A 132 7.18 1.06 3.21
C ASP A 132 5.68 1.12 2.82
N ILE A 133 5.35 0.84 1.55
CA ILE A 133 3.97 0.79 1.05
C ILE A 133 3.19 -0.36 1.71
N PHE A 134 3.81 -1.54 1.80
CA PHE A 134 3.20 -2.71 2.40
C PHE A 134 2.78 -2.45 3.85
N HIS A 135 3.66 -1.84 4.67
CA HIS A 135 3.34 -1.55 6.06
C HIS A 135 2.13 -0.63 6.18
N PHE A 136 2.04 0.40 5.35
CA PHE A 136 0.88 1.28 5.33
C PHE A 136 -0.42 0.54 4.96
N ARG A 137 -0.39 -0.29 3.90
CA ARG A 137 -1.55 -1.12 3.53
C ARG A 137 -1.94 -2.13 4.60
N TYR A 138 -0.95 -2.68 5.29
CA TYR A 138 -1.18 -3.58 6.40
C TYR A 138 -1.86 -2.87 7.57
N LEU A 139 -1.54 -1.61 7.85
CA LEU A 139 -2.23 -0.83 8.88
C LEU A 139 -3.71 -0.62 8.53
N GLU A 140 -4.05 -0.33 7.28
CA GLU A 140 -5.47 -0.25 6.88
C GLU A 140 -6.17 -1.58 7.18
N LYS A 141 -5.61 -2.71 6.73
CA LYS A 141 -6.17 -4.04 7.01
C LYS A 141 -6.22 -4.33 8.51
N ALA A 142 -5.25 -3.87 9.27
CA ALA A 142 -5.19 -4.08 10.72
C ALA A 142 -6.37 -3.43 11.44
N SER A 143 -7.06 -2.45 10.86
CA SER A 143 -8.30 -1.90 11.42
C SER A 143 -9.42 -2.94 11.58
N THR A 144 -9.37 -4.05 10.82
CA THR A 144 -10.26 -5.22 10.99
C THR A 144 -9.96 -6.03 12.25
N PHE A 145 -8.78 -5.84 12.87
CA PHE A 145 -8.41 -6.60 14.05
C PHE A 145 -9.21 -6.15 15.28
N SER A 146 -10.00 -7.06 15.83
CA SER A 146 -10.56 -6.90 17.15
C SER A 146 -9.55 -7.36 18.20
N LEU A 147 -8.83 -6.41 18.82
CA LEU A 147 -7.91 -6.69 19.93
C LEU A 147 -8.64 -7.13 21.22
N SER A 148 -9.96 -6.95 21.30
CA SER A 148 -10.77 -7.43 22.42
C SER A 148 -12.23 -7.56 22.00
N LYS A 149 -12.95 -8.55 22.55
CA LYS A 149 -14.40 -8.72 22.34
C LYS A 149 -15.25 -7.49 22.71
N ASN A 150 -14.69 -6.55 23.47
CA ASN A 150 -15.36 -5.34 23.94
C ASN A 150 -14.85 -4.06 23.22
N ALA A 151 -14.12 -4.20 22.12
CA ALA A 151 -13.70 -3.08 21.29
C ALA A 151 -14.53 -3.07 20.01
N ASP A 152 -15.22 -1.95 19.76
CA ASP A 152 -16.03 -1.78 18.56
C ASP A 152 -15.15 -1.65 17.30
N TYR A 153 -13.98 -1.00 17.43
CA TYR A 153 -13.02 -0.76 16.35
C TYR A 153 -11.58 -0.68 16.87
N PHE A 154 -10.61 -1.06 16.03
CA PHE A 154 -9.19 -0.77 16.24
C PHE A 154 -8.73 0.32 15.29
N PHE A 155 -8.04 1.33 15.82
CA PHE A 155 -7.49 2.43 15.04
C PHE A 155 -5.95 2.35 15.05
N PRO A 156 -5.33 1.77 14.02
CA PRO A 156 -3.89 1.77 13.89
C PRO A 156 -3.42 3.21 13.63
N ALA A 157 -2.35 3.61 14.32
CA ALA A 157 -1.71 4.90 14.11
C ALA A 157 -0.21 4.68 13.87
N LEU A 158 0.34 5.38 12.88
CA LEU A 158 1.76 5.41 12.57
C LEU A 158 2.28 6.84 12.74
N CYS A 159 3.38 6.97 13.47
CA CYS A 159 4.12 8.22 13.59
C CYS A 159 5.47 8.03 12.92
N SER A 160 5.79 8.88 11.95
CA SER A 160 7.08 8.88 11.26
C SER A 160 7.65 10.29 11.21
N PHE A 161 8.98 10.38 11.32
CA PHE A 161 9.75 11.61 11.12
C PHE A 161 10.42 11.66 9.74
N ASP A 162 10.21 10.65 8.89
CA ASP A 162 10.69 10.66 7.50
C ASP A 162 9.68 11.44 6.64
N ASP A 163 10.05 12.67 6.27
CA ASP A 163 9.23 13.57 5.47
C ASP A 163 8.85 12.98 4.10
N GLU A 164 9.72 12.18 3.49
CA GLU A 164 9.43 11.56 2.18
C GLU A 164 8.42 10.43 2.33
N PHE A 165 8.49 9.68 3.44
CA PHE A 165 7.47 8.68 3.77
C PHE A 165 6.12 9.32 4.13
N VAL A 166 6.11 10.45 4.85
CA VAL A 166 4.86 11.21 5.13
C VAL A 166 4.21 11.69 3.84
N LYS A 167 4.99 12.27 2.91
CA LYS A 167 4.49 12.66 1.58
C LYS A 167 3.96 11.48 0.77
N LEU A 168 4.57 10.29 0.92
CA LEU A 168 4.07 9.08 0.28
C LEU A 168 2.66 8.73 0.79
N ILE A 169 2.45 8.77 2.11
CA ILE A 169 1.16 8.48 2.75
C ILE A 169 0.05 9.42 2.24
N ASP A 170 0.37 10.67 1.91
CA ASP A 170 -0.62 11.61 1.38
C ASP A 170 -1.28 11.10 0.08
N PHE A 171 -0.56 10.36 -0.78
CA PHE A 171 -1.17 9.75 -1.98
C PHE A 171 -2.12 8.59 -1.67
N TYR A 172 -2.04 8.06 -0.45
CA TYR A 172 -2.84 6.96 0.05
C TYR A 172 -3.93 7.42 1.03
N LYS A 173 -4.14 8.73 1.16
CA LYS A 173 -5.08 9.31 2.13
C LYS A 173 -6.49 8.76 1.96
N LEU A 174 -7.10 8.38 3.08
CA LEU A 174 -8.48 7.91 3.18
C LEU A 174 -9.43 9.06 3.50
N SER A 175 -10.56 9.11 2.79
CA SER A 175 -11.75 9.88 3.16
C SER A 175 -12.63 9.14 4.16
N GLY A 176 -12.59 7.80 4.13
CA GLY A 176 -13.37 6.96 5.03
C GLY A 176 -13.02 5.48 4.88
N LEU A 177 -13.53 4.69 5.80
CA LEU A 177 -13.36 3.24 5.82
C LEU A 177 -14.68 2.63 6.28
N VAL A 178 -15.26 1.74 5.49
CA VAL A 178 -16.43 0.96 5.90
C VAL A 178 -15.96 -0.43 6.30
N TYR A 179 -16.27 -0.82 7.52
CA TYR A 179 -16.02 -2.17 8.01
C TYR A 179 -17.29 -3.01 7.89
N ASN A 180 -17.22 -4.10 7.14
CA ASN A 180 -18.30 -5.07 7.04
C ASN A 180 -18.07 -6.20 8.05
N LYS A 181 -19.02 -6.36 8.97
CA LYS A 181 -18.94 -7.37 10.04
C LYS A 181 -19.22 -8.78 9.53
N GLU A 182 -19.92 -8.93 8.41
CA GLU A 182 -20.35 -10.24 7.91
C GLU A 182 -19.20 -11.00 7.25
N ASP A 183 -18.39 -10.32 6.44
CA ASP A 183 -17.21 -10.88 5.76
C ASP A 183 -15.88 -10.52 6.46
N SER A 184 -15.94 -9.69 7.51
CA SER A 184 -14.78 -9.18 8.24
C SER A 184 -13.79 -8.40 7.36
N ASP A 185 -14.28 -7.75 6.30
CA ASP A 185 -13.46 -6.99 5.36
C ASP A 185 -13.66 -5.46 5.52
N ILE A 186 -12.77 -4.70 4.89
CA ILE A 186 -12.81 -3.25 4.83
C ILE A 186 -12.94 -2.72 3.41
N TYR A 187 -13.77 -1.71 3.26
CA TYR A 187 -13.97 -0.97 2.03
C TYR A 187 -13.46 0.46 2.22
N PRO A 188 -12.19 0.73 1.87
CA PRO A 188 -11.61 2.06 1.95
C PRO A 188 -12.19 2.98 0.88
N PHE A 189 -12.51 4.21 1.28
CA PHE A 189 -12.83 5.32 0.39
C PHE A 189 -11.63 6.26 0.39
N TYR A 190 -10.94 6.32 -0.74
CA TYR A 190 -9.75 7.17 -0.87
C TYR A 190 -10.12 8.62 -1.15
N ALA A 191 -9.26 9.53 -0.70
CA ALA A 191 -9.40 10.97 -0.92
C ALA A 191 -9.08 11.39 -2.37
N PHE A 192 -8.37 10.53 -3.10
CA PHE A 192 -7.97 10.78 -4.48
C PHE A 192 -8.40 9.63 -5.38
N GLY A 193 -9.01 9.97 -6.52
CA GLY A 193 -9.41 9.05 -7.57
C GLY A 193 -8.77 9.39 -8.92
N MET A 194 -9.21 8.69 -9.96
CA MET A 194 -8.75 8.93 -11.33
C MET A 194 -9.09 10.35 -11.81
N ASP A 195 -10.15 10.96 -11.27
CA ASP A 195 -10.55 12.32 -11.62
C ASP A 195 -9.52 13.37 -11.22
N ASP A 196 -8.75 13.13 -10.15
CA ASP A 196 -7.69 14.00 -9.65
C ASP A 196 -6.41 13.96 -10.52
N MET A 197 -6.34 13.05 -11.49
CA MET A 197 -5.24 12.98 -12.46
C MET A 197 -5.40 14.06 -13.55
N VAL A 198 -5.20 15.33 -13.17
CA VAL A 198 -5.47 16.53 -13.98
C VAL A 198 -4.76 16.61 -15.34
N GLU A 199 -3.68 15.84 -15.54
CA GLU A 199 -2.98 15.79 -16.84
C GLU A 199 -3.60 14.78 -17.83
N LEU A 200 -4.58 13.99 -17.38
CA LEU A 200 -5.39 13.13 -18.22
C LEU A 200 -6.66 13.89 -18.62
N SER A 201 -6.92 13.98 -19.93
CA SER A 201 -8.19 14.49 -20.44
C SER A 201 -9.32 13.50 -20.15
N ASP A 202 -10.57 13.98 -20.16
CA ASP A 202 -11.74 13.12 -19.95
C ASP A 202 -11.80 11.96 -20.95
N LYS A 203 -11.38 12.21 -22.20
CA LYS A 203 -11.23 11.16 -23.21
C LYS A 203 -10.24 10.07 -22.78
N HIS A 204 -9.07 10.46 -22.26
CA HIS A 204 -8.08 9.49 -21.79
C HIS A 204 -8.58 8.69 -20.59
N LYS A 205 -9.28 9.34 -19.64
CA LYS A 205 -9.89 8.67 -18.48
C LYS A 205 -10.96 7.67 -18.93
N MET A 206 -11.82 8.07 -19.86
CA MET A 206 -12.85 7.19 -20.44
C MET A 206 -12.23 5.98 -21.14
N GLN A 207 -11.15 6.16 -21.91
CA GLN A 207 -10.45 5.05 -22.56
C GLN A 207 -9.86 4.06 -21.55
N ILE A 208 -9.28 4.54 -20.44
CA ILE A 208 -8.80 3.68 -19.35
C ILE A 208 -9.98 2.94 -18.71
N GLN A 209 -11.09 3.63 -18.47
CA GLN A 209 -12.29 3.04 -17.89
C GLN A 209 -12.90 1.94 -18.78
N GLU A 210 -12.99 2.18 -20.09
CA GLU A 210 -13.49 1.22 -21.07
C GLU A 210 -12.56 0.01 -21.24
N ALA A 211 -11.24 0.21 -21.18
CA ALA A 211 -10.28 -0.87 -21.31
C ALA A 211 -10.22 -1.77 -20.06
N PHE A 212 -10.35 -1.18 -18.87
CA PHE A 212 -9.95 -1.86 -17.64
C PHE A 212 -11.03 -1.92 -16.55
N PHE A 213 -12.10 -1.14 -16.63
CA PHE A 213 -13.09 -1.04 -15.54
C PHE A 213 -14.51 -1.39 -15.99
N THR A 214 -14.66 -2.01 -17.16
CA THR A 214 -15.91 -2.64 -17.59
C THR A 214 -16.22 -3.89 -16.78
N SER A 215 -17.49 -4.30 -16.73
CA SER A 215 -17.89 -5.54 -16.05
C SER A 215 -17.13 -6.75 -16.57
N ASP A 216 -16.92 -6.84 -17.89
CA ASP A 216 -16.18 -7.96 -18.51
C ASP A 216 -14.71 -7.97 -18.06
N ALA A 217 -14.04 -6.81 -18.06
CA ALA A 217 -12.65 -6.71 -17.59
C ALA A 217 -12.52 -7.05 -16.09
N ILE A 218 -13.52 -6.68 -15.27
CA ILE A 218 -13.57 -7.02 -13.85
C ILE A 218 -13.73 -8.53 -13.66
N ILE A 219 -14.65 -9.16 -14.41
CA ILE A 219 -14.88 -10.61 -14.36
C ILE A 219 -13.64 -11.38 -14.82
N GLU A 220 -13.00 -10.96 -15.92
CA GLU A 220 -11.75 -11.56 -16.40
C GLU A 220 -10.66 -11.52 -15.31
N ARG A 221 -10.52 -10.38 -14.63
CA ARG A 221 -9.58 -10.26 -13.50
C ARG A 221 -9.95 -11.17 -12.34
N GLN A 222 -11.22 -11.21 -11.94
CA GLN A 222 -11.67 -12.10 -10.86
C GLN A 222 -11.38 -13.57 -11.17
N ASN A 223 -11.51 -13.98 -12.44
CA ASN A 223 -11.23 -15.35 -12.86
C ASN A 223 -9.73 -15.68 -12.96
N THR A 224 -8.86 -14.67 -13.05
CA THR A 224 -7.42 -14.85 -13.26
C THR A 224 -6.56 -14.45 -12.07
N CYS A 225 -7.09 -13.67 -11.11
CA CYS A 225 -6.31 -13.08 -10.02
C CYS A 225 -5.57 -14.12 -9.17
N GLU A 226 -6.22 -15.23 -8.82
CA GLU A 226 -5.58 -16.29 -8.02
C GLU A 226 -4.46 -16.99 -8.79
N ASN A 227 -4.66 -17.25 -10.08
CA ASN A 227 -3.61 -17.81 -10.95
C ASN A 227 -2.41 -16.85 -11.08
N LYS A 228 -2.65 -15.54 -11.10
CA LYS A 228 -1.59 -14.51 -11.09
C LYS A 228 -0.88 -14.46 -9.75
N ARG A 229 -1.62 -14.49 -8.63
CA ARG A 229 -1.09 -14.54 -7.26
C ARG A 229 -0.15 -15.72 -7.03
N MET A 230 -0.50 -16.91 -7.52
CA MET A 230 0.36 -18.09 -7.45
C MET A 230 1.69 -17.92 -8.22
N ARG A 231 1.75 -16.97 -9.15
CA ARG A 231 2.92 -16.69 -10.01
C ARG A 231 3.68 -15.42 -9.61
N PHE A 232 3.42 -14.84 -8.45
CA PHE A 232 4.12 -13.61 -8.02
C PHE A 232 5.64 -13.77 -7.99
N ASN A 233 6.16 -14.89 -7.47
CA ASN A 233 7.61 -15.15 -7.46
C ASN A 233 8.20 -15.12 -8.88
N GLN A 234 7.53 -15.77 -9.83
CA GLN A 234 7.95 -15.77 -11.23
C GLN A 234 7.84 -14.36 -11.86
N SER A 235 6.77 -13.64 -11.55
CA SER A 235 6.56 -12.27 -12.03
C SER A 235 7.62 -11.30 -11.51
N VAL A 236 8.05 -11.47 -10.26
CA VAL A 236 9.15 -10.71 -9.68
C VAL A 236 10.44 -10.97 -10.46
N LEU A 237 10.78 -12.23 -10.74
CA LEU A 237 11.98 -12.57 -11.51
C LEU A 237 11.95 -11.97 -12.92
N GLU A 238 10.82 -12.09 -13.63
CA GLU A 238 10.64 -11.51 -14.97
C GLU A 238 10.79 -9.98 -14.97
N LEU A 239 10.20 -9.30 -13.98
CA LEU A 239 10.26 -7.85 -13.87
C LEU A 239 11.63 -7.36 -13.39
N GLU A 240 12.29 -8.07 -12.48
CA GLU A 240 13.68 -7.77 -12.10
C GLU A 240 14.60 -7.89 -13.32
N GLU A 241 14.48 -8.96 -14.12
CA GLU A 241 15.25 -9.13 -15.35
C GLU A 241 14.98 -8.00 -16.36
N GLU A 242 13.71 -7.66 -16.62
CA GLU A 242 13.36 -6.52 -17.50
C GLU A 242 13.95 -5.21 -16.97
N PHE A 243 13.88 -4.99 -15.65
CA PHE A 243 14.41 -3.80 -15.01
C PHE A 243 15.95 -3.72 -15.09
N PHE A 244 16.65 -4.83 -14.87
CA PHE A 244 18.10 -4.91 -14.97
C PHE A 244 18.61 -4.64 -16.38
N ASN A 245 17.85 -5.01 -17.41
CA ASN A 245 18.18 -4.70 -18.80
C ASN A 245 18.03 -3.20 -19.15
N LEU A 246 17.44 -2.38 -18.26
CA LEU A 246 17.25 -0.93 -18.46
C LEU A 246 18.33 -0.07 -17.80
N ILE A 247 19.02 -0.58 -16.78
CA ILE A 247 20.07 0.14 -16.04
C ILE A 247 21.42 0.05 -16.76
#